data_AF-A0A7C1A583-F1
#
_entry.id   AF-A0A7C1A583-F1
#
_cell.length_a   1.000
_cell.length_b   1.000
_cell.length_c   1.000
_cell.angle_alpha   90.00
_cell.angle_beta   90.00
_cell.angle_gamma   90.00
#
_symmetry.space_group_name_H-M   'P 1'
#
loop_
_entity.id
_entity.type
_entity.pdbx_description
1 polymer ?
#
loop_
_entity_poly.entity_id
_entity_poly.type
_entity_poly.pdbx_seq_one_letter_code
_entity_poly.pdbx_strand_id
1 'polypeptide(L)'
;MREKFLRDRRDAYPTVGLGIASVALLPRNDRNGSGNNRTGRINPTPTGGNDRERDLLVVAGEEHKEVYRDIFDEENIALDTEDFLSIKKAVLLYDWMGEKEIKEIEDSYKIYGGSIQKLGEGFSWLADALGGVAESLGWDRDKKKPDSGKDVLTEKDKIKKDNLEKIKVLSERLAWGVEEEGLGLARLHIPGLGRNYIRALLREGYNNRKCLEELDEEELAKVVPERLAGRIKGRFFGENYKVKDGNLQDDSSIGETENTGGREGRHKVCPYVVQDDRRRGLTTILEIDQRRPDIIIFMGKKIKVTAKEFSLIHLLAQHNEQVMSYEDIIKKLWGAETEAIYTRVSYHFSKIRSTILKTIGEIKKNKDKIKDILKVISRRGIMLNLEEDKLKIN
;
A
#
# COMPACT_ATOMS: atom_id res chain seq x y z
N MET A 1 19.62 -18.36 -4.58
CA MET A 1 18.49 -17.77 -3.82
C MET A 1 17.37 -17.28 -4.76
N ARG A 2 17.69 -16.67 -5.92
CA ARG A 2 16.74 -16.28 -6.99
C ARG A 2 16.01 -17.43 -7.71
N GLU A 3 16.65 -18.58 -7.98
CA GLU A 3 15.94 -19.72 -8.61
C GLU A 3 14.93 -20.41 -7.69
N LYS A 4 15.10 -20.29 -6.36
CA LYS A 4 14.21 -20.89 -5.37
C LYS A 4 12.86 -20.17 -5.31
N PHE A 5 12.85 -18.85 -5.57
CA PHE A 5 11.67 -17.99 -5.65
C PHE A 5 10.66 -18.44 -6.72
N LEU A 6 11.14 -18.90 -7.88
CA LEU A 6 10.27 -19.39 -8.97
C LEU A 6 9.86 -20.86 -8.81
N ARG A 7 10.66 -21.66 -8.08
CA ARG A 7 10.38 -23.09 -7.86
C ARG A 7 9.33 -23.28 -6.76
N ASP A 8 9.45 -22.58 -5.64
CA ASP A 8 8.53 -22.69 -4.49
C ASP A 8 7.09 -22.18 -4.82
N ARG A 9 6.92 -21.32 -5.84
CA ARG A 9 5.60 -20.85 -6.29
C ARG A 9 4.86 -21.85 -7.20
N ARG A 10 5.59 -22.74 -7.88
CA ARG A 10 5.03 -23.78 -8.77
C ARG A 10 4.33 -24.88 -7.97
N ASP A 11 4.76 -25.10 -6.72
CA ASP A 11 4.23 -26.11 -5.82
C ASP A 11 3.04 -25.61 -4.97
N ALA A 12 2.84 -24.29 -4.86
CA ALA A 12 1.73 -23.69 -4.11
C ALA A 12 0.40 -23.64 -4.88
N TYR A 13 0.44 -23.83 -6.21
CA TYR A 13 -0.74 -23.91 -7.08
C TYR A 13 -0.48 -24.92 -8.20
N PRO A 14 -1.14 -26.09 -8.22
CA PRO A 14 -0.90 -27.08 -9.26
C PRO A 14 -1.25 -26.49 -10.63
N THR A 15 -0.23 -26.29 -11.46
CA THR A 15 -0.38 -25.81 -12.84
C THR A 15 -0.85 -26.97 -13.69
N VAL A 16 -2.06 -26.87 -14.26
CA VAL A 16 -2.49 -27.76 -15.34
C VAL A 16 -1.69 -27.37 -16.59
N GLY A 17 -0.82 -28.27 -17.04
CA GLY A 17 -0.37 -28.45 -18.43
C GLY A 17 0.26 -27.24 -19.13
N LEU A 18 1.59 -27.29 -19.29
CA LEU A 18 2.32 -26.55 -20.32
C LEU A 18 1.79 -26.93 -21.71
N GLY A 19 1.05 -26.01 -22.32
CA GLY A 19 0.78 -25.97 -23.75
C GLY A 19 1.10 -24.56 -24.25
N ILE A 20 2.24 -24.40 -24.91
CA ILE A 20 2.56 -23.18 -25.65
C ILE A 20 1.65 -23.19 -26.87
N ALA A 21 0.45 -22.64 -26.74
CA ALA A 21 -0.46 -22.41 -27.85
C ALA A 21 -0.48 -20.90 -28.15
N SER A 22 -0.08 -20.56 -29.37
CA SER A 22 -0.22 -19.23 -29.97
C SER A 22 -1.51 -18.55 -29.55
N VAL A 23 -1.38 -17.42 -28.85
CA VAL A 23 -2.51 -16.52 -28.60
C VAL A 23 -2.75 -15.72 -29.87
N ALA A 24 -3.44 -16.35 -30.82
CA ALA A 24 -4.19 -15.67 -31.86
C ALA A 24 -5.68 -15.82 -31.52
N LEU A 25 -6.46 -14.80 -31.92
CA LEU A 25 -7.92 -14.70 -31.98
C LEU A 25 -8.61 -13.96 -30.82
N LEU A 26 -8.72 -12.64 -30.99
CA LEU A 26 -9.99 -11.94 -30.74
C LEU A 26 -11.01 -12.34 -31.83
N PRO A 27 -12.33 -12.35 -31.56
CA PRO A 27 -13.31 -12.95 -32.47
C PRO A 27 -13.46 -12.14 -33.76
N ARG A 28 -13.34 -12.81 -34.91
CA ARG A 28 -13.81 -12.32 -36.22
C ARG A 28 -15.32 -12.44 -36.28
N ASN A 29 -16.00 -11.35 -36.59
CA ASN A 29 -17.43 -11.33 -36.89
C ASN A 29 -17.58 -11.21 -38.41
N ASP A 30 -17.77 -12.34 -39.09
CA ASP A 30 -18.08 -12.37 -40.53
C ASP A 30 -19.60 -12.31 -40.74
N ARG A 31 -20.07 -11.26 -41.44
CA ARG A 31 -21.24 -11.35 -42.33
C ARG A 31 -20.96 -10.58 -43.63
N ASN A 32 -21.09 -11.33 -44.72
CA ASN A 32 -20.93 -10.93 -46.11
C ASN A 32 -21.88 -9.80 -46.55
N GLY A 33 -21.40 -8.97 -47.49
CA GLY A 33 -22.29 -8.19 -48.36
C GLY A 33 -21.68 -6.99 -49.09
N SER A 34 -20.97 -7.25 -50.20
CA SER A 34 -20.88 -6.41 -51.42
C SER A 34 -20.14 -5.05 -51.37
N GLY A 35 -18.91 -5.07 -51.90
CA GLY A 35 -18.42 -4.16 -52.96
C GLY A 35 -18.32 -2.65 -52.67
N ASN A 36 -17.12 -2.16 -52.40
CA ASN A 36 -16.47 -1.14 -53.24
C ASN A 36 -15.03 -0.84 -52.79
N ASN A 37 -14.13 -0.76 -53.76
CA ASN A 37 -12.77 -0.26 -53.61
C ASN A 37 -12.78 1.17 -53.03
N ARG A 38 -12.34 1.33 -51.78
CA ARG A 38 -11.66 2.53 -51.28
C ARG A 38 -10.61 2.11 -50.27
N THR A 39 -9.37 2.49 -50.53
CA THR A 39 -8.26 2.52 -49.57
C THR A 39 -8.67 3.40 -48.38
N GLY A 40 -9.36 2.81 -47.41
CA GLY A 40 -9.75 3.46 -46.18
C GLY A 40 -8.57 3.46 -45.23
N ARG A 41 -7.94 4.63 -45.07
CA ARG A 41 -7.25 4.98 -43.81
C ARG A 41 -8.23 4.68 -42.68
N ILE A 42 -7.90 3.67 -41.89
CA ILE A 42 -8.56 3.46 -40.60
C ILE A 42 -8.11 4.66 -39.77
N ASN A 43 -8.96 5.69 -39.64
CA ASN A 43 -8.73 6.74 -38.67
C ASN A 43 -8.92 6.10 -37.29
N PRO A 44 -7.86 5.91 -36.49
CA PRO A 44 -8.05 5.50 -35.11
C PRO A 44 -8.73 6.66 -34.39
N THR A 45 -9.88 6.40 -33.80
CA THR A 45 -10.53 7.35 -32.89
C THR A 45 -9.54 7.73 -31.77
N PRO A 46 -9.44 9.03 -31.41
CA PRO A 46 -8.54 9.52 -30.36
C PRO A 46 -9.12 9.12 -28.98
N THR A 47 -8.43 9.01 -27.84
CA THR A 47 -7.11 9.53 -27.43
C THR A 47 -6.69 9.02 -26.02
N GLY A 48 -7.49 8.20 -25.31
CA GLY A 48 -7.34 8.06 -23.86
C GLY A 48 -6.06 7.36 -23.36
N GLY A 49 -5.39 6.55 -24.18
CA GLY A 49 -4.14 5.88 -23.80
C GLY A 49 -2.92 6.80 -23.94
N ASN A 50 -2.83 7.48 -25.09
CA ASN A 50 -1.72 8.38 -25.42
C ASN A 50 -1.75 9.65 -24.54
N ASP A 51 -2.92 10.28 -24.40
CA ASP A 51 -3.08 11.45 -23.52
C ASP A 51 -2.70 11.12 -22.08
N ARG A 52 -3.06 9.91 -21.63
CA ARG A 52 -2.74 9.48 -20.27
C ARG A 52 -1.26 9.17 -20.07
N GLU A 53 -0.58 8.61 -21.07
CA GLU A 53 0.87 8.44 -20.99
C GLU A 53 1.59 9.78 -21.03
N ARG A 54 1.16 10.71 -21.88
CA ARG A 54 1.64 12.10 -21.89
C ARG A 54 1.49 12.74 -20.51
N ASP A 55 0.32 12.65 -19.89
CA ASP A 55 0.07 13.17 -18.54
C ASP A 55 1.01 12.54 -17.51
N LEU A 56 1.21 11.22 -17.56
CA LEU A 56 2.13 10.52 -16.66
C LEU A 56 3.58 10.95 -16.85
N LEU A 57 4.02 11.14 -18.10
CA LEU A 57 5.39 11.57 -18.43
C LEU A 57 5.64 13.02 -18.00
N VAL A 58 4.66 13.91 -18.19
CA VAL A 58 4.72 15.30 -17.71
C VAL A 58 4.77 15.35 -16.19
N VAL A 59 3.95 14.55 -15.49
CA VAL A 59 3.99 14.47 -14.02
C VAL A 59 5.33 13.92 -13.53
N ALA A 60 5.95 13.00 -14.28
CA ALA A 60 7.27 12.46 -13.97
C ALA A 60 8.43 13.41 -14.35
N GLY A 61 8.19 14.46 -15.16
CA GLY A 61 9.23 15.35 -15.67
C GLY A 61 10.15 14.69 -16.70
N GLU A 62 9.67 13.66 -17.38
CA GLU A 62 10.47 12.79 -18.26
C GLU A 62 10.23 13.05 -19.75
N GLU A 63 9.41 14.05 -20.10
CA GLU A 63 9.03 14.42 -21.47
C GLU A 63 10.22 14.78 -22.38
N HIS A 64 11.35 15.14 -21.77
CA HIS A 64 12.57 15.55 -22.47
C HIS A 64 13.39 14.38 -23.04
N LYS A 65 13.08 13.12 -22.69
CA LYS A 65 13.84 11.96 -23.14
C LYS A 65 13.53 11.63 -24.60
N GLU A 66 14.57 11.36 -25.39
CA GLU A 66 14.45 11.06 -26.83
C GLU A 66 13.49 9.90 -27.15
N VAL A 67 13.40 8.90 -26.26
CA VAL A 67 12.50 7.75 -26.42
C VAL A 67 11.02 8.13 -26.43
N TYR A 68 10.66 9.31 -25.91
CA TYR A 68 9.27 9.78 -25.86
C TYR A 68 8.96 10.87 -26.90
N ARG A 69 9.93 11.25 -27.74
CA ARG A 69 9.74 12.34 -28.72
C ARG A 69 8.51 12.10 -29.61
N ASP A 70 8.35 10.88 -30.11
CA ASP A 70 7.27 10.52 -31.02
C ASP A 70 5.89 10.52 -30.32
N ILE A 71 5.87 10.43 -28.99
CA ILE A 71 4.65 10.57 -28.17
C ILE A 71 4.24 12.05 -28.10
N PHE A 72 5.17 13.00 -28.09
CA PHE A 72 4.88 14.44 -27.94
C PHE A 72 4.81 15.22 -29.26
N ASP A 73 5.23 14.62 -30.38
CA ASP A 73 5.10 15.25 -31.70
C ASP A 73 3.64 15.32 -32.17
N GLU A 74 3.04 16.51 -32.08
CA GLU A 74 1.66 16.79 -32.51
C GLU A 74 1.45 16.61 -34.03
N GLU A 75 2.53 16.66 -34.82
CA GLU A 75 2.50 16.49 -36.28
C GLU A 75 2.50 15.01 -36.73
N ASN A 76 2.84 14.07 -35.86
CA ASN A 76 2.97 12.64 -36.18
C ASN A 76 1.71 11.86 -35.73
N ILE A 77 0.61 12.06 -36.46
CA ILE A 77 -0.75 11.64 -36.07
C ILE A 77 -0.97 10.10 -36.09
N ALA A 78 0.01 9.30 -36.51
CA ALA A 78 -0.16 7.86 -36.58
C ALA A 78 0.97 7.13 -35.86
N LEU A 79 0.85 7.00 -34.54
CA LEU A 79 1.46 5.88 -33.84
C LEU A 79 1.07 4.60 -34.57
N ASP A 80 2.03 3.74 -34.84
CA ASP A 80 1.70 2.46 -35.43
C ASP A 80 0.91 1.60 -34.42
N THR A 81 0.39 0.47 -34.90
CA THR A 81 -0.42 -0.41 -34.04
C THR A 81 0.40 -1.01 -32.91
N GLU A 82 1.70 -1.24 -33.11
CA GLU A 82 2.59 -1.84 -32.11
C GLU A 82 2.91 -0.85 -31.00
N ASP A 83 3.23 0.39 -31.34
CA ASP A 83 3.46 1.50 -30.42
C ASP A 83 2.21 1.77 -29.59
N PHE A 84 1.06 1.92 -30.23
CA PHE A 84 -0.20 2.13 -29.52
C PHE A 84 -0.51 1.02 -28.51
N LEU A 85 -0.24 -0.24 -28.88
CA LEU A 85 -0.42 -1.37 -27.96
C LEU A 85 0.61 -1.37 -26.83
N SER A 86 1.84 -0.93 -27.09
CA SER A 86 2.91 -0.82 -26.10
C SER A 86 2.58 0.24 -25.05
N ILE A 87 2.14 1.43 -25.50
CA ILE A 87 1.59 2.50 -24.66
C ILE A 87 0.46 1.98 -23.78
N LYS A 88 -0.54 1.32 -24.39
CA LYS A 88 -1.68 0.78 -23.64
C LYS A 88 -1.24 -0.22 -22.57
N LYS A 89 -0.25 -1.07 -22.85
CA LYS A 89 0.32 -2.02 -21.87
C LYS A 89 1.07 -1.28 -20.76
N ALA A 90 1.87 -0.27 -21.09
CA ALA A 90 2.61 0.53 -20.11
C ALA A 90 1.67 1.20 -19.11
N VAL A 91 0.62 1.87 -19.59
CA VAL A 91 -0.38 2.53 -18.72
C VAL A 91 -1.17 1.50 -17.89
N LEU A 92 -1.50 0.33 -18.46
CA LEU A 92 -2.13 -0.77 -17.72
C LEU A 92 -1.23 -1.27 -16.58
N LEU A 93 0.06 -1.46 -16.85
CA LEU A 93 1.02 -1.93 -15.85
C LEU A 93 1.30 -0.88 -14.79
N TYR A 94 1.27 0.41 -15.15
CA TYR A 94 1.31 1.50 -14.19
C TYR A 94 0.14 1.43 -13.21
N ASP A 95 -1.08 1.23 -13.71
CA ASP A 95 -2.27 1.03 -12.86
C ASP A 95 -2.20 -0.23 -12.01
N TRP A 96 -1.68 -1.32 -12.58
CA TRP A 96 -1.47 -2.58 -11.89
C TRP A 96 -0.59 -2.42 -10.63
N MET A 97 0.53 -1.71 -10.76
CA MET A 97 1.46 -1.40 -9.67
C MET A 97 0.99 -0.26 -8.75
N GLY A 98 -0.09 0.41 -9.10
CA GLY A 98 -0.61 1.60 -8.39
C GLY A 98 -1.79 1.28 -7.48
N GLU A 99 -2.50 2.35 -7.09
CA GLU A 99 -3.55 2.30 -6.07
C GLU A 99 -4.88 1.66 -6.50
N LYS A 100 -5.08 1.43 -7.81
CA LYS A 100 -6.37 0.98 -8.33
C LYS A 100 -6.73 -0.43 -7.86
N GLU A 101 -8.00 -0.70 -7.63
CA GLU A 101 -8.43 -2.08 -7.34
C GLU A 101 -8.45 -2.93 -8.61
N ILE A 102 -8.26 -4.25 -8.49
CA ILE A 102 -8.26 -5.15 -9.67
C ILE A 102 -9.52 -4.95 -10.49
N LYS A 103 -10.67 -4.86 -9.82
CA LYS A 103 -11.97 -4.63 -10.47
C LYS A 103 -12.00 -3.34 -11.29
N GLU A 104 -11.43 -2.25 -10.78
CA GLU A 104 -11.35 -0.97 -11.51
C GLU A 104 -10.47 -1.08 -12.76
N ILE A 105 -9.38 -1.84 -12.67
CA ILE A 105 -8.49 -2.10 -13.80
C ILE A 105 -9.18 -2.99 -14.84
N GLU A 106 -9.86 -4.06 -14.40
CA GLU A 106 -10.66 -4.93 -15.27
C GLU A 106 -11.74 -4.11 -16.01
N ASP A 107 -12.44 -3.23 -15.29
CA ASP A 107 -13.47 -2.37 -15.86
C ASP A 107 -12.90 -1.34 -16.84
N SER A 108 -11.73 -0.77 -16.55
CA SER A 108 -11.08 0.25 -17.40
C SER A 108 -10.50 -0.34 -18.67
N TYR A 109 -9.85 -1.50 -18.59
CA TYR A 109 -9.10 -2.09 -19.70
C TYR A 109 -9.81 -3.24 -20.41
N LYS A 110 -10.91 -3.75 -19.83
CA LYS A 110 -11.68 -4.91 -20.31
C LYS A 110 -10.83 -6.18 -20.42
N ILE A 111 -9.98 -6.39 -19.43
CA ILE A 111 -9.08 -7.55 -19.31
C ILE A 111 -9.25 -8.16 -17.93
N TYR A 112 -9.39 -9.47 -17.83
CA TYR A 112 -9.51 -10.17 -16.54
C TYR A 112 -8.22 -10.12 -15.71
N GLY A 113 -8.37 -10.09 -14.38
CA GLY A 113 -7.30 -9.97 -13.40
C GLY A 113 -6.22 -11.04 -13.52
N GLY A 114 -6.60 -12.28 -13.87
CA GLY A 114 -5.63 -13.34 -14.13
C GLY A 114 -4.71 -13.04 -15.33
N SER A 115 -5.24 -12.39 -16.37
CA SER A 115 -4.45 -11.95 -17.53
C SER A 115 -3.56 -10.75 -17.19
N ILE A 116 -4.06 -9.83 -16.36
CA ILE A 116 -3.26 -8.69 -15.86
C ILE A 116 -2.09 -9.21 -15.02
N GLN A 117 -2.34 -10.17 -14.13
CA GLN A 117 -1.29 -10.79 -13.31
C GLN A 117 -0.24 -11.48 -14.19
N LYS A 118 -0.65 -12.29 -15.16
CA LYS A 118 0.28 -12.93 -16.11
C LYS A 118 1.11 -11.92 -16.88
N LEU A 119 0.50 -10.79 -17.27
CA LEU A 119 1.22 -9.70 -17.94
C LEU A 119 2.25 -9.08 -16.99
N GLY A 120 1.88 -8.79 -15.74
CA GLY A 120 2.79 -8.28 -14.71
C GLY A 120 3.96 -9.22 -14.44
N GLU A 121 3.73 -10.53 -14.36
CA GLU A 121 4.77 -11.56 -14.22
C GLU A 121 5.71 -11.59 -15.43
N GLY A 122 5.16 -11.53 -16.65
CA GLY A 122 5.97 -11.48 -17.88
C GLY A 122 6.86 -10.24 -17.95
N PHE A 123 6.30 -9.06 -17.64
CA PHE A 123 7.07 -7.81 -17.64
C PHE A 123 8.04 -7.69 -16.47
N SER A 124 7.74 -8.31 -15.32
CA SER A 124 8.70 -8.45 -14.21
C SER A 124 9.96 -9.18 -14.66
N TRP A 125 9.81 -10.27 -15.43
CA TRP A 125 10.94 -11.01 -15.97
C TRP A 125 11.76 -10.19 -16.97
N LEU A 126 11.09 -9.42 -17.84
CA LEU A 126 11.78 -8.49 -18.75
C LEU A 126 12.55 -7.40 -17.98
N ALA A 127 11.97 -6.84 -16.92
CA ALA A 127 12.63 -5.85 -16.08
C ALA A 127 13.82 -6.45 -15.30
N ASP A 128 13.71 -7.67 -14.79
CA ASP A 128 14.83 -8.37 -14.13
C ASP A 128 15.97 -8.66 -15.13
N ALA A 129 15.63 -9.09 -16.35
CA ALA A 129 16.60 -9.28 -17.42
C ALA A 129 17.31 -7.96 -17.80
N LEU A 130 16.58 -6.84 -17.88
CA LEU A 130 17.15 -5.51 -18.09
C LEU A 130 18.13 -5.15 -16.95
N GLY A 131 17.77 -5.45 -15.70
CA GLY A 131 18.65 -5.28 -14.55
C GLY A 131 19.94 -6.09 -14.67
N GLY A 132 19.85 -7.35 -15.11
CA GLY A 132 21.02 -8.20 -15.36
C GLY A 132 21.92 -7.67 -16.49
N VAL A 133 21.34 -7.13 -17.55
CA VAL A 133 22.10 -6.45 -18.62
C VAL A 133 22.81 -5.21 -18.06
N ALA A 134 22.12 -4.39 -17.26
CA ALA A 134 22.71 -3.20 -16.63
C ALA A 134 23.88 -3.56 -15.68
N GLU A 135 23.75 -4.62 -14.88
CA GLU A 135 24.83 -5.17 -14.05
C GLU A 135 26.02 -5.61 -14.91
N SER A 136 25.79 -6.31 -16.03
CA SER A 136 26.86 -6.73 -16.95
C SER A 136 27.60 -5.53 -17.58
N LEU A 137 26.89 -4.41 -17.79
CA LEU A 137 27.44 -3.13 -18.24
C LEU A 137 28.12 -2.34 -17.12
N GLY A 138 28.15 -2.88 -15.89
CA GLY A 138 28.83 -2.33 -14.74
C GLY A 138 28.10 -1.17 -14.06
N TRP A 139 26.76 -1.15 -14.10
CA TRP A 139 25.95 -0.14 -13.40
C TRP A 139 25.93 -0.32 -11.88
N ASP A 140 26.36 -1.48 -11.39
CA ASP A 140 26.48 -1.86 -9.98
C ASP A 140 27.84 -1.50 -9.37
N ARG A 141 28.82 -1.11 -10.20
CA ARG A 141 30.21 -0.94 -9.77
C ARG A 141 30.38 0.33 -8.94
N ASP A 142 30.59 0.14 -7.65
CA ASP A 142 31.34 1.10 -6.83
C ASP A 142 32.80 0.98 -7.24
N LYS A 143 33.31 1.91 -8.07
CA LYS A 143 34.73 1.90 -8.47
C LYS A 143 35.62 2.14 -7.25
N LYS A 144 35.94 1.07 -6.51
CA LYS A 144 37.06 1.05 -5.56
C LYS A 144 38.34 1.10 -6.38
N LYS A 145 38.97 2.26 -6.50
CA LYS A 145 40.37 2.31 -6.95
C LYS A 145 41.24 1.72 -5.83
N PRO A 146 42.11 0.73 -6.09
CA PRO A 146 42.92 0.11 -5.04
C PRO A 146 43.90 1.07 -4.36
N ASP A 147 44.38 2.14 -5.04
CA ASP A 147 45.60 2.83 -4.58
C ASP A 147 45.57 4.37 -4.58
N SER A 148 44.41 5.03 -4.58
CA SER A 148 44.39 6.49 -4.44
C SER A 148 43.21 6.96 -3.61
N GLY A 149 43.49 7.30 -2.35
CA GLY A 149 42.53 7.81 -1.38
C GLY A 149 41.81 9.06 -1.87
N LYS A 150 40.64 8.86 -2.46
CA LYS A 150 39.42 9.68 -2.37
C LYS A 150 38.35 9.01 -3.24
N ASP A 151 37.46 8.30 -2.56
CA ASP A 151 36.24 7.75 -3.15
C ASP A 151 35.33 8.90 -3.60
N VAL A 152 35.30 9.16 -4.89
CA VAL A 152 34.29 10.05 -5.49
C VAL A 152 33.64 9.29 -6.63
N LEU A 153 32.49 8.68 -6.34
CA LEU A 153 31.55 8.21 -7.37
C LEU A 153 31.23 9.40 -8.26
N THR A 154 31.43 9.25 -9.57
CA THR A 154 31.02 10.30 -10.50
C THR A 154 29.50 10.41 -10.49
N GLU A 155 28.96 11.60 -10.78
CA GLU A 155 27.51 11.80 -10.80
C GLU A 155 26.80 10.83 -11.77
N LYS A 156 27.47 10.52 -12.89
CA LYS A 156 27.03 9.52 -13.86
C LYS A 156 26.97 8.10 -13.29
N ASP A 157 27.91 7.73 -12.42
CA ASP A 157 27.93 6.40 -11.78
C ASP A 157 26.82 6.29 -10.74
N LYS A 158 26.53 7.37 -10.00
CA LYS A 158 25.39 7.41 -9.06
C LYS A 158 24.06 7.23 -9.80
N ILE A 159 23.85 7.95 -10.92
CA ILE A 159 22.64 7.84 -11.73
C ILE A 159 22.45 6.40 -12.25
N LYS A 160 23.53 5.76 -12.71
CA LYS A 160 23.46 4.35 -13.15
C LYS A 160 23.07 3.41 -12.01
N LYS A 161 23.66 3.59 -10.84
CA LYS A 161 23.36 2.77 -9.66
C LYS A 161 21.92 2.96 -9.18
N ASP A 162 21.45 4.21 -9.15
CA ASP A 162 20.07 4.56 -8.83
C ASP A 162 19.08 3.96 -9.83
N ASN A 163 19.34 4.08 -11.13
CA ASN A 163 18.51 3.47 -12.17
C ASN A 163 18.50 1.93 -12.07
N LEU A 164 19.62 1.31 -11.73
CA LEU A 164 19.67 -0.14 -11.51
C LEU A 164 18.77 -0.56 -10.33
N GLU A 165 18.78 0.20 -9.22
CA GLU A 165 17.89 -0.07 -8.09
C GLU A 165 16.42 0.14 -8.47
N LYS A 166 16.11 1.22 -9.20
CA LYS A 166 14.76 1.47 -9.73
C LYS A 166 14.27 0.34 -10.63
N ILE A 167 15.12 -0.24 -11.48
CA ILE A 167 14.77 -1.39 -12.33
C ILE A 167 14.44 -2.63 -11.47
N LYS A 168 15.21 -2.89 -10.41
CA LYS A 168 14.98 -4.01 -9.49
C LYS A 168 13.65 -3.85 -8.76
N VAL A 169 13.41 -2.66 -8.19
CA VAL A 169 12.15 -2.33 -7.52
C VAL A 169 10.97 -2.46 -8.49
N LEU A 170 11.11 -1.93 -9.71
CA LEU A 170 10.09 -2.03 -10.77
C LEU A 170 9.76 -3.50 -11.09
N SER A 171 10.77 -4.36 -11.25
CA SER A 171 10.58 -5.78 -11.52
C SER A 171 9.73 -6.45 -10.42
N GLU A 172 10.01 -6.17 -9.15
CA GLU A 172 9.24 -6.73 -8.03
C GLU A 172 7.81 -6.19 -7.97
N ARG A 173 7.63 -4.88 -8.19
CA ARG A 173 6.31 -4.25 -8.21
C ARG A 173 5.44 -4.81 -9.34
N LEU A 174 6.01 -5.04 -10.51
CA LEU A 174 5.32 -5.69 -11.64
C LEU A 174 4.87 -7.12 -11.29
N ALA A 175 5.72 -7.91 -10.62
CA ALA A 175 5.39 -9.28 -10.25
C ALA A 175 4.22 -9.38 -9.27
N TRP A 176 4.18 -8.47 -8.29
CA TRP A 176 3.21 -8.50 -7.21
C TRP A 176 2.00 -7.61 -7.45
N GLY A 177 2.09 -6.64 -8.36
CA GLY A 177 1.06 -5.64 -8.61
C GLY A 177 0.85 -4.71 -7.44
N VAL A 178 1.91 -4.34 -6.73
CA VAL A 178 1.80 -3.52 -5.52
C VAL A 178 2.61 -2.24 -5.65
N GLU A 179 2.19 -1.25 -4.87
CA GLU A 179 2.98 -0.06 -4.61
C GLU A 179 4.29 -0.45 -3.92
N GLU A 180 5.26 0.46 -3.94
CA GLU A 180 6.59 0.18 -3.39
C GLU A 180 6.53 -0.15 -1.89
N GLU A 181 5.65 0.53 -1.14
CA GLU A 181 5.39 0.26 0.28
C GLU A 181 4.88 -1.17 0.52
N GLY A 182 4.24 -1.79 -0.47
CA GLY A 182 3.72 -3.16 -0.40
C GLY A 182 4.78 -4.24 -0.56
N LEU A 183 5.97 -3.89 -1.07
CA LEU A 183 7.03 -4.87 -1.32
C LEU A 183 7.51 -5.53 -0.02
N GLY A 184 7.53 -4.79 1.08
CA GLY A 184 7.90 -5.33 2.39
C GLY A 184 7.04 -6.52 2.81
N LEU A 185 5.75 -6.48 2.51
CA LEU A 185 4.81 -7.57 2.77
C LEU A 185 4.86 -8.67 1.70
N ALA A 186 4.99 -8.29 0.43
CA ALA A 186 5.11 -9.22 -0.68
C ALA A 186 6.32 -10.16 -0.51
N ARG A 187 7.45 -9.61 -0.08
CA ARG A 187 8.70 -10.33 0.22
C ARG A 187 8.60 -11.29 1.40
N LEU A 188 7.52 -11.26 2.18
CA LEU A 188 7.26 -12.29 3.18
C LEU A 188 6.79 -13.59 2.55
N HIS A 189 6.37 -13.61 1.28
CA HIS A 189 5.96 -14.81 0.53
C HIS A 189 4.87 -15.65 1.21
N ILE A 190 3.98 -15.03 1.98
CA ILE A 190 2.94 -15.74 2.75
C ILE A 190 1.90 -16.31 1.77
N PRO A 191 1.67 -17.64 1.75
CA PRO A 191 0.70 -18.24 0.84
C PRO A 191 -0.71 -17.65 1.06
N GLY A 192 -1.33 -17.18 -0.01
CA GLY A 192 -2.64 -16.51 0.04
C GLY A 192 -2.60 -15.01 0.32
N LEU A 193 -1.43 -14.46 0.68
CA LEU A 193 -1.24 -13.01 0.81
C LEU A 193 -0.97 -12.38 -0.56
N GLY A 194 -2.03 -12.24 -1.35
CA GLY A 194 -1.99 -11.59 -2.66
C GLY A 194 -2.14 -10.07 -2.59
N ARG A 195 -2.03 -9.41 -3.76
CA ARG A 195 -2.18 -7.96 -3.95
C ARG A 195 -3.29 -7.33 -3.11
N ASN A 196 -4.51 -7.85 -3.20
CA ASN A 196 -5.68 -7.26 -2.53
C ASN A 196 -5.51 -7.22 -1.00
N TYR A 197 -4.96 -8.28 -0.40
CA TYR A 197 -4.73 -8.33 1.04
C TYR A 197 -3.50 -7.53 1.45
N ILE A 198 -2.45 -7.49 0.64
CA ILE A 198 -1.32 -6.57 0.86
C ILE A 198 -1.83 -5.13 0.89
N ARG A 199 -2.68 -4.74 -0.08
CA ARG A 199 -3.31 -3.41 -0.09
C ARG A 199 -4.20 -3.17 1.12
N ALA A 200 -5.00 -4.16 1.54
CA ALA A 200 -5.83 -4.04 2.74
C ALA A 200 -4.98 -3.81 3.99
N LEU A 201 -3.87 -4.52 4.13
CA LEU A 201 -2.91 -4.34 5.22
C LEU A 201 -2.24 -2.96 5.16
N LEU A 202 -1.81 -2.51 3.98
CA LEU A 202 -1.26 -1.16 3.78
C LEU A 202 -2.27 -0.06 4.12
N ARG A 203 -3.55 -0.25 3.76
CA ARG A 203 -4.67 0.64 4.12
C ARG A 203 -4.93 0.68 5.62
N GLU A 204 -4.41 -0.27 6.39
CA GLU A 204 -4.44 -0.27 7.85
C GLU A 204 -3.07 0.12 8.45
N GLY A 205 -2.08 0.46 7.61
CA GLY A 205 -0.76 0.93 8.02
C GLY A 205 0.27 -0.18 8.25
N TYR A 206 -0.09 -1.43 8.00
CA TYR A 206 0.82 -2.56 8.12
C TYR A 206 1.60 -2.71 6.82
N ASN A 207 2.88 -2.35 6.84
CA ASN A 207 3.72 -2.31 5.62
C ASN A 207 4.99 -3.18 5.71
N ASN A 208 5.23 -3.80 6.86
CA ASN A 208 6.44 -4.58 7.08
C ASN A 208 6.20 -5.75 8.04
N ARG A 209 7.23 -6.60 8.15
CA ARG A 209 7.24 -7.79 9.01
C ARG A 209 6.91 -7.49 10.47
N LYS A 210 7.53 -6.46 11.06
CA LYS A 210 7.39 -6.11 12.49
C LYS A 210 5.94 -5.78 12.82
N CYS A 211 5.26 -5.05 11.94
CA CYS A 211 3.83 -4.76 12.09
C CYS A 211 2.99 -6.02 12.22
N LEU A 212 3.26 -7.05 11.40
CA LEU A 212 2.49 -8.31 11.45
C LEU A 212 2.86 -9.18 12.65
N GLU A 213 4.06 -9.05 13.20
CA GLU A 213 4.51 -9.74 14.42
C GLU A 213 3.82 -9.19 15.67
N GLU A 214 3.63 -7.87 15.75
CA GLU A 214 3.07 -7.18 16.93
C GLU A 214 1.55 -7.36 17.10
N LEU A 215 0.80 -7.49 16.01
CA LEU A 215 -0.66 -7.68 16.05
C LEU A 215 -1.03 -9.02 16.68
N ASP A 216 -2.22 -9.21 17.22
CA ASP A 216 -2.72 -10.56 17.50
C ASP A 216 -3.47 -11.14 16.27
N GLU A 217 -3.85 -12.42 16.35
CA GLU A 217 -4.60 -13.06 15.26
C GLU A 217 -6.00 -12.44 15.09
N GLU A 218 -6.63 -11.98 16.17
CA GLU A 218 -7.94 -11.33 16.16
C GLU A 218 -7.90 -9.96 15.45
N GLU A 219 -6.81 -9.19 15.63
CA GLU A 219 -6.54 -7.92 14.98
C GLU A 219 -6.27 -8.10 13.50
N LEU A 220 -5.51 -9.14 13.12
CA LEU A 220 -5.31 -9.49 11.71
C LEU A 220 -6.61 -9.96 11.05
N ALA A 221 -7.45 -10.72 11.76
CA ALA A 221 -8.74 -11.22 11.25
C ALA A 221 -9.75 -10.10 10.92
N LYS A 222 -9.55 -8.87 11.43
CA LYS A 222 -10.35 -7.69 11.06
C LYS A 222 -10.06 -7.20 9.63
N VAL A 223 -8.89 -7.54 9.08
CA VAL A 223 -8.38 -7.00 7.81
C VAL A 223 -8.25 -8.10 6.74
N VAL A 224 -7.82 -9.30 7.15
CA VAL A 224 -7.67 -10.47 6.29
C VAL A 224 -8.54 -11.61 6.80
N PRO A 225 -8.91 -12.60 5.95
CA PRO A 225 -9.65 -13.76 6.40
C PRO A 225 -8.94 -14.48 7.55
N GLU A 226 -9.70 -15.05 8.49
CA GLU A 226 -9.19 -15.71 9.69
C GLU A 226 -8.14 -16.79 9.37
N ARG A 227 -8.38 -17.63 8.35
CA ARG A 227 -7.40 -18.61 7.85
C ARG A 227 -6.10 -17.99 7.31
N LEU A 228 -6.14 -16.76 6.82
CA LEU A 228 -4.95 -16.02 6.38
C LEU A 228 -4.27 -15.36 7.57
N ALA A 229 -5.01 -14.82 8.54
CA ALA A 229 -4.48 -14.29 9.80
C ALA A 229 -3.67 -15.35 10.55
N GLY A 230 -4.23 -16.54 10.74
CA GLY A 230 -3.53 -17.69 11.34
C GLY A 230 -2.30 -18.12 10.55
N ARG A 231 -2.34 -18.09 9.20
CA ARG A 231 -1.16 -18.37 8.36
C ARG A 231 -0.06 -17.31 8.49
N ILE A 232 -0.43 -16.04 8.56
CA ILE A 232 0.51 -14.93 8.79
C ILE A 232 1.21 -15.15 10.13
N LYS A 233 0.45 -15.44 11.19
CA LYS A 233 1.00 -15.73 12.51
C LYS A 233 1.85 -17.00 12.56
N GLY A 234 1.35 -18.09 12.01
CA GLY A 234 2.05 -19.37 11.95
C GLY A 234 3.43 -19.27 11.29
N ARG A 235 3.62 -18.35 10.34
CA ARG A 235 4.93 -18.12 9.72
C ARG A 235 5.98 -17.58 10.70
N PHE A 236 5.59 -16.71 11.62
CA PHE A 236 6.50 -16.13 12.62
C PHE A 236 6.70 -17.07 13.81
N PHE A 237 5.69 -17.86 14.17
CA PHE A 237 5.82 -18.88 15.21
C PHE A 237 6.69 -20.08 14.76
N GLY A 238 6.64 -20.45 13.47
CA GLY A 238 7.44 -21.53 12.90
C GLY A 238 8.94 -21.21 12.73
N GLU A 239 9.34 -19.94 12.66
CA GLU A 239 10.76 -19.55 12.59
C GLU A 239 11.49 -19.67 13.95
N ASN A 240 10.75 -19.73 15.05
CA ASN A 240 11.30 -19.98 16.39
C ASN A 240 11.42 -21.48 16.73
N TYR A 241 10.97 -22.38 15.85
CA TYR A 241 11.09 -23.83 16.04
C TYR A 241 11.60 -24.49 14.75
N LYS A 242 12.92 -24.46 14.54
CA LYS A 242 13.54 -25.46 13.69
C LYS A 242 13.53 -26.81 14.40
N VAL A 243 12.67 -27.68 13.87
CA VAL A 243 12.74 -29.16 13.83
C VAL A 243 12.52 -29.88 15.15
N LYS A 244 11.32 -30.47 15.28
CA LYS A 244 11.21 -31.92 15.41
C LYS A 244 10.17 -32.44 14.42
N ASP A 245 10.63 -33.34 13.57
CA ASP A 245 9.80 -34.25 12.77
C ASP A 245 8.76 -34.96 13.63
N GLY A 246 7.59 -35.24 13.05
CA GLY A 246 6.79 -36.39 13.47
C GLY A 246 5.28 -36.16 13.55
N ASN A 247 4.62 -36.54 12.46
CA ASN A 247 3.29 -37.16 12.41
C ASN A 247 2.01 -36.31 12.57
N LEU A 248 1.35 -36.17 11.41
CA LEU A 248 -0.09 -36.31 11.20
C LEU A 248 -0.72 -37.42 12.04
N GLN A 249 -1.76 -37.10 12.82
CA GLN A 249 -3.09 -37.77 12.94
C GLN A 249 -4.01 -36.70 13.57
N ASP A 250 -4.96 -36.09 12.86
CA ASP A 250 -6.32 -36.59 12.56
C ASP A 250 -6.87 -37.52 13.65
N ASP A 251 -7.66 -36.97 14.59
CA ASP A 251 -9.03 -37.46 14.71
C ASP A 251 -9.95 -36.46 15.44
N SER A 252 -11.16 -36.45 14.92
CA SER A 252 -12.39 -35.89 15.46
C SER A 252 -12.79 -36.49 16.81
N SER A 253 -13.50 -35.72 17.65
CA SER A 253 -14.82 -36.09 18.21
C SER A 253 -15.19 -35.33 19.49
N ILE A 254 -16.48 -35.01 19.52
CA ILE A 254 -17.29 -34.34 20.54
C ILE A 254 -17.42 -35.14 21.84
N GLY A 255 -17.58 -34.46 22.96
CA GLY A 255 -18.12 -35.03 24.20
C GLY A 255 -18.50 -33.94 25.21
N GLU A 256 -19.80 -33.79 25.45
CA GLU A 256 -20.40 -32.81 26.37
C GLU A 256 -20.35 -33.25 27.85
N THR A 257 -20.57 -32.22 28.69
CA THR A 257 -21.31 -32.16 29.98
C THR A 257 -20.70 -32.63 31.33
N GLU A 258 -20.59 -31.61 32.20
CA GLU A 258 -21.13 -31.51 33.57
C GLU A 258 -20.36 -31.99 34.83
N ASN A 259 -19.76 -30.99 35.51
CA ASN A 259 -20.22 -30.40 36.79
C ASN A 259 -19.67 -30.88 38.17
N THR A 260 -19.43 -29.83 38.99
CA THR A 260 -19.38 -29.72 40.47
C THR A 260 -18.10 -30.02 41.27
N GLY A 261 -17.77 -29.07 42.18
CA GLY A 261 -17.00 -29.33 43.40
C GLY A 261 -15.85 -28.34 43.67
N GLY A 262 -16.11 -27.26 44.42
CA GLY A 262 -15.12 -26.21 44.69
C GLY A 262 -14.36 -26.31 46.03
N ARG A 263 -13.30 -25.51 46.18
CA ARG A 263 -13.04 -24.63 47.34
C ARG A 263 -11.72 -23.84 47.20
N GLU A 264 -11.89 -22.52 47.31
CA GLU A 264 -11.10 -21.55 48.10
C GLU A 264 -9.56 -21.49 47.96
N GLY A 265 -9.12 -20.39 47.33
CA GLY A 265 -7.83 -19.73 47.59
C GLY A 265 -7.98 -18.21 47.41
N ARG A 266 -8.30 -17.52 48.51
CA ARG A 266 -8.46 -16.05 48.60
C ARG A 266 -7.12 -15.31 48.41
N HIS A 267 -7.27 -14.01 48.08
CA HIS A 267 -6.40 -12.82 48.32
C HIS A 267 -5.92 -12.18 47.01
N LYS A 268 -6.18 -10.91 46.66
CA LYS A 268 -6.75 -9.75 47.35
C LYS A 268 -7.35 -8.82 46.28
N VAL A 269 -8.60 -8.43 46.43
CA VAL A 269 -9.17 -7.22 45.83
C VAL A 269 -8.89 -6.08 46.80
N CYS A 270 -8.44 -4.93 46.27
CA CYS A 270 -8.60 -3.61 46.91
C CYS A 270 -8.55 -2.51 45.84
N PRO A 271 -9.19 -1.35 46.08
CA PRO A 271 -10.21 -0.81 45.18
C PRO A 271 -9.84 0.59 44.66
N TYR A 272 -10.46 1.05 43.56
CA TYR A 272 -10.54 2.49 43.34
C TYR A 272 -11.80 2.95 42.59
N VAL A 273 -12.74 3.44 43.40
CA VAL A 273 -13.63 4.60 43.26
C VAL A 273 -14.21 4.91 41.87
N VAL A 274 -15.52 4.66 41.74
CA VAL A 274 -16.42 5.41 40.85
C VAL A 274 -16.57 6.80 41.45
N GLN A 275 -15.91 7.82 40.88
CA GLN A 275 -16.26 9.22 41.18
C GLN A 275 -17.33 9.67 40.20
N ASP A 276 -18.56 9.72 40.70
CA ASP A 276 -19.60 10.61 40.22
C ASP A 276 -19.14 12.04 40.55
N ASP A 277 -18.78 12.84 39.54
CA ASP A 277 -18.42 14.24 39.74
C ASP A 277 -19.38 15.12 38.94
N ARG A 278 -20.51 15.42 39.59
CA ARG A 278 -21.33 16.59 39.26
C ARG A 278 -20.57 17.85 39.68
N ARG A 279 -19.63 18.31 38.85
CA ARG A 279 -19.06 19.66 38.92
C ARG A 279 -19.22 20.34 37.58
N ARG A 280 -19.98 21.45 37.54
CA ARG A 280 -19.92 22.40 36.41
C ARG A 280 -18.49 22.95 36.35
N GLY A 281 -17.70 22.46 35.40
CA GLY A 281 -16.33 22.90 35.17
C GLY A 281 -15.82 22.26 33.89
N LEU A 282 -15.45 23.11 32.92
CA LEU A 282 -14.63 22.83 31.73
C LEU A 282 -14.59 21.36 31.29
N THR A 283 -15.51 20.96 30.40
CA THR A 283 -15.51 19.61 29.84
C THR A 283 -14.34 19.47 28.86
N THR A 284 -13.23 18.90 29.32
CA THR A 284 -12.09 18.59 28.46
C THR A 284 -12.55 17.69 27.31
N ILE A 285 -12.35 18.16 26.08
CA ILE A 285 -12.81 17.47 24.87
C ILE A 285 -11.72 16.54 24.34
N LEU A 286 -10.46 16.95 24.38
CA LEU A 286 -9.33 16.13 23.94
C LEU A 286 -8.22 16.17 24.99
N GLU A 287 -7.80 15.00 25.45
CA GLU A 287 -6.60 14.82 26.27
C GLU A 287 -5.58 13.98 25.53
N ILE A 288 -4.33 14.46 25.53
CA ILE A 288 -3.17 13.82 24.93
C ILE A 288 -2.12 13.66 26.02
N ASP A 289 -1.68 12.43 26.27
CA ASP A 289 -0.65 12.11 27.27
C ASP A 289 0.56 11.53 26.53
N GLN A 290 1.70 12.23 26.56
CA GLN A 290 2.91 11.76 25.88
C GLN A 290 3.45 10.44 26.44
N ARG A 291 3.09 10.09 27.68
CA ARG A 291 3.50 8.84 28.33
C ARG A 291 2.76 7.62 27.77
N ARG A 292 1.64 7.85 27.08
CA ARG A 292 0.81 6.83 26.42
C ARG A 292 0.46 7.22 24.99
N PRO A 293 1.45 7.16 24.07
CA PRO A 293 1.25 7.53 22.67
C PRO A 293 0.34 6.57 21.90
N ASP A 294 -0.13 5.49 22.53
CA ASP A 294 -1.09 4.52 22.00
C ASP A 294 -2.56 4.97 22.19
N ILE A 295 -2.83 5.99 23.02
CA ILE A 295 -4.19 6.39 23.40
C ILE A 295 -4.34 7.91 23.40
N ILE A 296 -5.45 8.39 22.81
CA ILE A 296 -6.01 9.72 23.09
C ILE A 296 -7.32 9.60 23.85
N ILE A 297 -7.66 10.56 24.69
CA ILE A 297 -8.95 10.61 25.37
C ILE A 297 -9.80 11.68 24.70
N PHE A 298 -10.92 11.30 24.09
CA PHE A 298 -11.84 12.23 23.46
C PHE A 298 -13.19 12.18 24.18
N MET A 299 -13.61 13.30 24.77
CA MET A 299 -14.82 13.41 25.59
C MET A 299 -14.90 12.32 26.69
N GLY A 300 -13.78 12.09 27.37
CA GLY A 300 -13.66 11.05 28.40
C GLY A 300 -13.59 9.60 27.88
N LYS A 301 -13.71 9.37 26.56
CA LYS A 301 -13.57 8.04 25.95
C LYS A 301 -12.14 7.82 25.47
N LYS A 302 -11.55 6.68 25.84
CA LYS A 302 -10.24 6.26 25.34
C LYS A 302 -10.35 5.79 23.90
N ILE A 303 -9.47 6.31 23.05
CA ILE A 303 -9.38 5.98 21.63
C ILE A 303 -7.96 5.52 21.37
N LYS A 304 -7.83 4.27 20.91
CA LYS A 304 -6.54 3.74 20.46
C LYS A 304 -6.12 4.44 19.17
N VAL A 305 -4.87 4.87 19.09
CA VAL A 305 -4.29 5.54 17.92
C VAL A 305 -2.94 4.93 17.61
N THR A 306 -2.56 4.95 16.33
CA THR A 306 -1.21 4.58 15.90
C THR A 306 -0.19 5.66 16.30
N ALA A 307 1.10 5.32 16.35
CA ALA A 307 2.16 6.28 16.66
C ALA A 307 2.16 7.52 15.73
N LYS A 308 1.81 7.34 14.44
CA LYS A 308 1.72 8.43 13.46
C LYS A 308 0.45 9.27 13.63
N GLU A 309 -0.69 8.66 13.93
CA GLU A 309 -1.91 9.38 14.29
C GLU A 309 -1.72 10.18 15.58
N PHE A 310 -1.06 9.59 16.58
CA PHE A 310 -0.68 10.26 17.82
C PHE A 310 0.27 11.43 17.53
N SER A 311 1.31 11.22 16.73
CA SER A 311 2.24 12.28 16.39
C SER A 311 1.54 13.42 15.62
N LEU A 312 0.61 13.10 14.72
CA LEU A 312 -0.19 14.08 14.00
C LEU A 312 -1.12 14.87 14.94
N ILE A 313 -1.92 14.19 15.76
CA ILE A 313 -2.85 14.88 16.67
C ILE A 313 -2.10 15.65 17.75
N HIS A 314 -0.96 15.14 18.22
CA HIS A 314 -0.08 15.84 19.15
C HIS A 314 0.51 17.10 18.53
N LEU A 315 1.02 17.02 17.29
CA LEU A 315 1.52 18.19 16.57
C LEU A 315 0.41 19.24 16.36
N LEU A 316 -0.78 18.82 15.96
CA LEU A 316 -1.92 19.73 15.80
C LEU A 316 -2.38 20.33 17.14
N ALA A 317 -2.23 19.59 18.24
CA ALA A 317 -2.52 20.09 19.59
C ALA A 317 -1.49 21.11 20.07
N GLN A 318 -0.20 20.93 19.74
CA GLN A 318 0.85 21.93 19.97
C GLN A 318 0.62 23.21 19.16
N HIS A 319 -0.06 23.11 18.03
CA HIS A 319 -0.43 24.21 17.14
C HIS A 319 -1.95 24.41 17.09
N ASN A 320 -2.62 24.30 18.25
CA ASN A 320 -4.07 24.46 18.33
C ASN A 320 -4.50 25.85 17.84
N GLU A 321 -5.64 25.90 17.14
CA GLU A 321 -6.18 27.09 16.44
C GLU A 321 -5.30 27.64 15.29
N GLN A 322 -4.19 26.98 14.95
CA GLN A 322 -3.33 27.36 13.83
C GLN A 322 -3.56 26.43 12.63
N VAL A 323 -3.68 27.00 11.44
CA VAL A 323 -3.75 26.22 10.19
C VAL A 323 -2.34 25.75 9.83
N MET A 324 -2.13 24.44 9.85
CA MET A 324 -0.88 23.83 9.45
C MET A 324 -0.95 23.36 7.99
N SER A 325 0.02 23.79 7.18
CA SER A 325 0.14 23.35 5.78
C SER A 325 0.53 21.87 5.70
N TYR A 326 0.19 21.19 4.61
CA TYR A 326 0.56 19.78 4.42
C TYR A 326 2.09 19.61 4.40
N GLU A 327 2.80 20.53 3.76
CA GLU A 327 4.26 20.55 3.68
C GLU A 327 4.90 20.69 5.07
N ASP A 328 4.41 21.59 5.92
CA ASP A 328 4.93 21.78 7.28
C ASP A 328 4.70 20.54 8.15
N ILE A 329 3.54 19.91 8.01
CA ILE A 329 3.22 18.68 8.74
C ILE A 329 4.12 17.54 8.29
N ILE A 330 4.32 17.38 6.98
CA ILE A 330 5.23 16.37 6.41
C ILE A 330 6.65 16.58 6.94
N LYS A 331 7.16 17.81 6.82
CA LYS A 331 8.51 18.18 7.25
C LYS A 331 8.73 17.91 8.74
N LYS A 332 7.74 18.21 9.59
CA LYS A 332 7.84 18.01 11.05
C LYS A 332 7.69 16.56 11.50
N LEU A 333 6.85 15.76 10.82
CA LEU A 333 6.50 14.39 11.26
C LEU A 333 7.25 13.27 10.54
N TRP A 334 7.74 13.51 9.33
CA TRP A 334 8.44 12.52 8.51
C TRP A 334 9.85 12.94 8.08
N GLY A 335 10.21 14.23 8.19
CA GLY A 335 11.55 14.75 7.90
C GLY A 335 11.71 15.26 6.46
N ALA A 336 12.85 15.90 6.19
CA ALA A 336 13.13 16.54 4.89
C ALA A 336 13.47 15.54 3.76
N GLU A 337 13.75 14.28 4.08
CA GLU A 337 14.16 13.23 3.13
C GLU A 337 12.98 12.41 2.59
N THR A 338 11.78 12.61 3.13
CA THR A 338 10.59 11.94 2.62
C THR A 338 9.89 12.81 1.57
N GLU A 339 9.87 12.34 0.32
CA GLU A 339 8.85 12.69 -0.68
C GLU A 339 7.46 12.19 -0.25
N ALA A 340 7.02 12.54 0.96
CA ALA A 340 5.69 12.18 1.41
C ALA A 340 4.67 13.06 0.67
N ILE A 341 3.79 12.41 -0.08
CA ILE A 341 2.70 13.07 -0.80
C ILE A 341 1.63 13.51 0.22
N TYR A 342 0.98 14.66 -0.01
CA TYR A 342 -0.10 15.25 0.81
C TYR A 342 -1.19 14.24 1.23
N THR A 343 -1.38 13.18 0.45
CA THR A 343 -2.30 12.07 0.67
C THR A 343 -2.07 11.37 2.02
N ARG A 344 -0.82 11.25 2.50
CA ARG A 344 -0.51 10.61 3.79
C ARG A 344 -1.07 11.38 4.99
N VAL A 345 -0.94 12.70 4.98
CA VAL A 345 -1.51 13.56 6.04
C VAL A 345 -3.03 13.51 6.01
N SER A 346 -3.63 13.63 4.82
CA SER A 346 -5.08 13.54 4.65
C SER A 346 -5.65 12.18 5.08
N TYR A 347 -4.92 11.08 4.82
CA TYR A 347 -5.27 9.73 5.24
C TYR A 347 -5.32 9.62 6.76
N HIS A 348 -4.22 9.94 7.47
CA HIS A 348 -4.18 9.85 8.93
C HIS A 348 -5.20 10.79 9.58
N PHE A 349 -5.37 11.99 9.06
CA PHE A 349 -6.37 12.93 9.56
C PHE A 349 -7.81 12.41 9.40
N SER A 350 -8.11 11.78 8.27
CA SER A 350 -9.42 11.17 8.02
C SER A 350 -9.66 9.94 8.90
N LYS A 351 -8.62 9.12 9.13
CA LYS A 351 -8.67 7.96 10.02
C LYS A 351 -8.94 8.37 11.46
N ILE A 352 -8.24 9.38 11.98
CA ILE A 352 -8.50 9.94 13.33
C ILE A 352 -9.97 10.35 13.47
N ARG A 353 -10.50 11.12 12.50
CA ARG A 353 -11.93 11.52 12.52
C ARG A 353 -12.86 10.32 12.52
N SER A 354 -12.58 9.30 11.70
CA SER A 354 -13.39 8.08 11.62
C SER A 354 -13.34 7.27 12.92
N THR A 355 -12.17 7.08 13.52
CA THR A 355 -11.98 6.32 14.77
C THR A 355 -12.66 7.03 15.94
N ILE A 356 -12.53 8.36 16.03
CA ILE A 356 -13.27 9.16 17.03
C ILE A 356 -14.77 8.97 16.83
N LEU A 357 -15.25 9.12 15.60
CA LEU A 357 -16.68 9.01 15.29
C LEU A 357 -17.26 7.63 15.64
N LYS A 358 -16.56 6.54 15.31
CA LYS A 358 -16.95 5.18 15.69
C LYS A 358 -17.04 5.01 17.20
N THR A 359 -16.14 5.63 17.96
CA THR A 359 -16.07 5.51 19.43
C THR A 359 -17.15 6.35 20.14
N ILE A 360 -17.45 7.54 19.64
CA ILE A 360 -18.48 8.43 20.22
C ILE A 360 -19.89 8.16 19.69
N GLY A 361 -20.02 7.43 18.58
CA GLY A 361 -21.26 7.06 17.90
C GLY A 361 -21.52 7.90 16.64
N GLU A 362 -22.03 7.27 15.58
CA GLU A 362 -22.19 7.87 14.23
C GLU A 362 -23.43 8.77 14.05
N ILE A 363 -23.77 9.56 15.05
CA ILE A 363 -24.93 10.48 15.00
C ILE A 363 -24.53 11.77 14.28
N LYS A 364 -25.46 12.39 13.52
CA LYS A 364 -25.24 13.65 12.78
C LYS A 364 -24.57 14.74 13.63
N LYS A 365 -25.04 14.93 14.87
CA LYS A 365 -24.47 15.86 15.85
C LYS A 365 -22.98 15.62 16.12
N ASN A 366 -22.55 14.36 16.20
CA ASN A 366 -21.15 14.00 16.43
C ASN A 366 -20.30 14.23 15.17
N LYS A 367 -20.85 13.95 13.98
CA LYS A 367 -20.19 14.24 12.70
C LYS A 367 -19.91 15.74 12.55
N ASP A 368 -20.88 16.58 12.84
CA ASP A 368 -20.75 18.05 12.75
C ASP A 368 -19.72 18.56 13.78
N LYS A 369 -19.80 18.08 15.03
CA LYS A 369 -18.84 18.44 16.09
C LYS A 369 -17.40 18.06 15.73
N ILE A 370 -17.16 16.87 15.16
CA ILE A 370 -15.81 16.45 14.74
C ILE A 370 -15.29 17.34 13.59
N LYS A 371 -16.15 17.73 12.65
CA LYS A 371 -15.77 18.65 11.57
C LYS A 371 -15.40 20.03 12.09
N ASP A 372 -16.03 20.48 13.17
CA ASP A 372 -15.75 21.77 13.80
C ASP A 372 -14.44 21.76 14.62
N ILE A 373 -14.08 20.62 15.20
CA ILE A 373 -12.87 20.44 16.01
C ILE A 373 -11.65 20.14 15.13
N LEU A 374 -11.76 19.14 14.27
CA LEU A 374 -10.72 18.77 13.31
C LEU A 374 -11.15 19.36 11.98
N LYS A 375 -10.58 20.48 11.56
CA LYS A 375 -10.98 21.22 10.34
C LYS A 375 -10.02 20.95 9.18
N VAL A 376 -10.56 20.79 7.97
CA VAL A 376 -9.79 20.93 6.72
C VAL A 376 -10.07 22.31 6.19
N ILE A 377 -9.02 23.11 6.00
CA ILE A 377 -9.11 24.41 5.33
C ILE A 377 -8.64 24.22 3.90
N SER A 378 -9.60 24.26 2.97
CA SER A 378 -9.34 24.01 1.54
C SER A 378 -8.14 24.82 1.04
N ARG A 379 -7.21 24.14 0.36
CA ARG A 379 -5.96 24.70 -0.20
C ARG A 379 -4.98 25.32 0.81
N ARG A 380 -5.25 25.25 2.12
CA ARG A 380 -4.36 25.81 3.16
C ARG A 380 -3.81 24.76 4.10
N GLY A 381 -4.58 23.71 4.41
CA GLY A 381 -4.12 22.62 5.25
C GLY A 381 -5.16 22.15 6.25
N ILE A 382 -4.71 21.72 7.43
CA ILE A 382 -5.56 21.18 8.49
C ILE A 382 -5.30 21.87 9.82
N MET A 383 -6.30 21.85 10.69
CA MET A 383 -6.29 22.57 11.96
C MET A 383 -7.05 21.79 13.03
N LEU A 384 -6.51 21.78 14.25
CA LEU A 384 -7.26 21.47 15.46
C LEU A 384 -7.82 22.78 16.01
N ASN A 385 -9.10 22.80 16.34
CA ASN A 385 -9.86 23.98 16.74
C ASN A 385 -10.63 23.68 18.03
N LEU A 386 -9.94 23.82 19.17
CA LEU A 386 -10.50 23.69 20.51
C LEU A 386 -10.17 24.95 21.31
N GLU A 387 -11.07 25.38 22.18
CA GLU A 387 -10.71 26.39 23.19
C GLU A 387 -9.65 25.80 24.15
N GLU A 388 -8.75 26.65 24.67
CA GLU A 388 -7.61 26.21 25.50
C GLU A 388 -8.04 25.39 26.73
N ASP A 389 -9.20 25.69 27.30
CA ASP A 389 -9.82 24.98 28.42
C ASP A 389 -10.36 23.58 28.07
N LYS A 390 -10.51 23.27 26.77
CA LYS A 390 -11.04 22.01 26.23
C LYS A 390 -9.94 21.07 25.72
N LEU A 391 -8.69 21.53 25.67
CA LEU A 391 -7.53 20.75 25.25
C LEU A 391 -6.57 20.54 26.44
N LYS A 392 -6.20 19.29 26.71
CA LYS A 392 -5.22 18.95 27.75
C LYS A 392 -4.06 18.17 27.16
N ILE A 393 -2.84 18.67 27.34
CA ILE A 393 -1.61 18.00 26.91
C ILE A 393 -0.80 17.71 28.19
N ASN A 394 -0.56 16.42 28.49
CA ASN A 394 0.14 15.96 29.69
C ASN A 394 1.50 15.34 29.38
#